data_AF-A0A1M6HI30-F1
#
_entry.id   AF-A0A1M6HI30-F1
#
_cell.length_a   1.000
_cell.length_b   1.000
_cell.length_c   1.000
_cell.angle_alpha   90.00
_cell.angle_beta   90.00
_cell.angle_gamma   90.00
#
_symmetry.space_group_name_H-M   'P 1'
#
loop_
_entity.id
_entity.type
_entity.pdbx_description
1 polymer ?
#
loop_
_entity_poly.entity_id
_entity_poly.type
_entity_poly.pdbx_seq_one_letter_code
_entity_poly.pdbx_strand_id
1 'polypeptide(L)' 'MSDPSDGNRGAGRLWLAAVAVTILAGVVVPYAILGPAGSTRAVPVFWTLFGLVVIGLIVAGVARWRDEP' A
#
# COMPACT_ATOMS: atom_id res chain seq x y z
N MET A 1 12.68 25.50 -19.69
CA MET A 1 11.61 25.82 -18.73
C MET A 1 10.92 24.50 -18.40
N SER A 2 11.33 23.83 -17.33
CA SER A 2 10.69 22.58 -16.90
C SER A 2 9.35 22.92 -16.26
N ASP A 3 8.26 22.35 -16.75
CA ASP A 3 6.90 22.61 -16.25
C ASP A 3 6.78 22.14 -14.79
N PRO A 4 6.42 23.00 -13.83
CA PRO A 4 6.20 22.63 -12.43
C PRO A 4 5.11 21.54 -12.23
N SER A 5 4.27 21.29 -13.24
CA SER A 5 3.15 20.35 -13.14
C SER A 5 3.52 18.85 -13.15
N ASP A 6 4.78 18.50 -13.45
CA ASP A 6 5.25 17.11 -13.45
C ASP A 6 5.36 16.51 -12.03
N GLY A 7 5.66 17.34 -11.03
CA GLY A 7 5.89 16.89 -9.66
C GLY A 7 4.65 16.30 -8.97
N ASN A 8 3.47 16.87 -9.20
CA ASN A 8 2.24 16.42 -8.54
C ASN A 8 1.62 15.17 -9.20
N ARG A 9 1.74 15.05 -10.53
CA ARG A 9 1.28 13.85 -11.26
C ARG A 9 2.09 12.61 -10.88
N GLY A 10 3.40 12.78 -10.67
CA GLY A 10 4.28 11.71 -10.21
C GLY A 10 3.88 11.16 -8.84
N ALA A 11 3.60 12.04 -7.88
CA ALA A 11 3.18 11.65 -6.53
C ALA A 11 1.85 10.87 -6.53
N GLY A 12 0.86 11.31 -7.32
CA GLY A 12 -0.41 10.58 -7.46
C GLY A 12 -0.27 9.20 -8.11
N ARG A 13 0.58 9.07 -9.14
CA ARG A 13 0.84 7.78 -9.79
C ARG A 13 1.60 6.82 -8.88
N LEU A 14 2.59 7.32 -8.13
CA LEU A 14 3.32 6.54 -7.14
C LEU A 14 2.39 6.04 -6.02
N TRP A 15 1.47 6.90 -5.56
CA TRP A 15 0.46 6.54 -4.58
C TRP A 15 -0.43 5.39 -5.06
N LEU A 16 -0.98 5.53 -6.27
CA LEU A 16 -1.82 4.48 -6.87
C LEU A 16 -1.06 3.17 -7.06
N ALA A 17 0.21 3.24 -7.47
CA ALA A 17 1.07 2.07 -7.58
C ALA A 17 1.28 1.39 -6.21
N ALA A 18 1.53 2.16 -5.15
CA ALA A 18 1.68 1.64 -3.79
C ALA A 18 0.39 0.95 -3.31
N VAL A 19 -0.78 1.55 -3.56
CA VAL A 19 -2.09 0.95 -3.25
C VAL A 19 -2.30 -0.35 -4.03
N ALA A 20 -2.03 -0.34 -5.35
CA ALA A 20 -2.18 -1.52 -6.19
C ALA A 20 -1.28 -2.68 -5.74
N VAL A 21 -0.01 -2.40 -5.44
CA VAL A 21 0.93 -3.39 -4.90
C VAL A 21 0.46 -3.90 -3.55
N THR A 22 -0.07 -3.03 -2.69
CA THR A 22 -0.60 -3.45 -1.38
C THR A 22 -1.79 -4.39 -1.54
N ILE A 23 -2.73 -4.09 -2.43
CA ILE A 23 -3.87 -4.98 -2.72
C ILE A 23 -3.37 -6.33 -3.24
N LEU A 24 -2.44 -6.33 -4.20
CA LEU A 24 -1.86 -7.56 -4.73
C LEU A 24 -1.16 -8.38 -3.64
N ALA A 25 -0.39 -7.74 -2.77
CA ALA A 25 0.29 -8.41 -1.67
C ALA A 25 -0.70 -9.06 -0.69
N GLY A 26 -1.81 -8.40 -0.37
CA GLY A 26 -2.87 -8.93 0.50
C GLY A 26 -3.57 -10.17 -0.05
N VAL A 27 -3.49 -10.42 -1.36
CA VAL A 27 -4.02 -11.64 -1.99
C VAL A 27 -2.91 -12.68 -2.18
N VAL A 28 -1.81 -12.29 -2.84
CA VAL A 28 -0.77 -13.24 -3.25
C VAL A 28 -0.05 -13.84 -2.04
N VAL A 29 0.35 -13.03 -1.07
CA VAL A 29 1.18 -13.51 0.05
C VAL A 29 0.46 -14.53 0.92
N PRO A 30 -0.75 -14.28 1.45
CA PRO A 30 -1.40 -15.26 2.33
C PRO A 30 -1.86 -16.51 1.58
N TYR A 31 -2.39 -16.37 0.36
CA TYR A 31 -3.04 -17.48 -0.34
C TYR A 31 -2.10 -18.28 -1.25
N ALA A 32 -1.11 -17.64 -1.90
CA ALA A 32 -0.21 -18.33 -2.83
C ALA A 32 1.16 -18.65 -2.22
N ILE A 33 1.59 -17.94 -1.16
CA ILE A 33 2.92 -18.13 -0.57
C ILE A 33 2.81 -18.80 0.81
N LEU A 34 2.14 -18.15 1.77
CA LEU A 34 2.10 -18.61 3.16
C LEU A 34 1.18 -19.81 3.36
N GLY A 35 0.06 -19.86 2.64
CA GLY A 35 -0.87 -21.00 2.65
C GLY A 35 -0.17 -22.31 2.27
N PRO A 36 0.45 -22.40 1.07
CA PRO A 36 1.18 -23.61 0.65
C PRO A 36 2.39 -23.94 1.53
N ALA A 37 3.02 -22.95 2.17
CA ALA A 37 4.15 -23.17 3.07
C ALA A 37 3.74 -23.81 4.43
N GLY A 38 2.44 -23.97 4.71
CA GLY A 38 1.94 -24.63 5.93
C GLY A 38 2.26 -23.88 7.23
N SER A 39 2.64 -22.61 7.16
CA SER A 39 3.13 -21.85 8.31
C SER A 39 1.97 -21.20 9.09
N THR A 40 1.54 -21.86 10.16
CA THR A 40 0.43 -21.39 11.02
C THR A 40 0.71 -20.05 11.70
N ARG A 41 1.98 -19.75 12.03
CA ARG A 41 2.35 -18.49 12.72
C ARG A 41 2.62 -17.33 11.76
N ALA A 42 3.01 -17.59 10.52
CA ALA A 42 3.34 -16.54 9.57
C ALA A 42 2.10 -15.79 9.07
N VAL A 43 0.97 -16.49 8.92
CA VAL A 43 -0.30 -15.89 8.46
C VAL A 43 -0.81 -14.78 9.38
N PRO A 44 -0.97 -14.98 10.71
CA PRO A 44 -1.43 -13.90 11.58
C PRO A 44 -0.42 -12.74 11.66
N VAL A 45 0.89 -13.02 11.70
CA VAL A 45 1.92 -11.98 11.69
C VAL A 45 1.87 -11.15 10.41
N PHE A 46 1.71 -11.79 9.26
CA PHE A 46 1.55 -11.10 7.98
C PHE A 46 0.34 -10.16 8.03
N TRP A 47 -0.82 -10.63 8.47
CA TRP A 47 -2.03 -9.81 8.53
C TRP A 47 -1.90 -8.63 9.49
N THR A 48 -1.21 -8.80 10.63
CA THR A 48 -0.92 -7.69 11.54
C THR A 48 -0.05 -6.63 10.87
N LEU A 49 1.07 -7.02 10.26
CA LEU A 49 1.98 -6.08 9.59
C LEU A 49 1.33 -5.43 8.36
N PHE A 50 0.58 -6.21 7.58
CA PHE A 50 -0.18 -5.72 6.43
C PHE A 50 -1.22 -4.69 6.83
N GLY A 51 -1.94 -4.94 7.93
CA GLY A 51 -2.89 -3.98 8.50
C GLY A 51 -2.22 -2.64 8.85
N LEU A 52 -1.01 -2.67 9.42
CA LEU A 52 -0.25 -1.44 9.72
C LEU A 52 0.11 -0.67 8.44
N VAL A 53 0.50 -1.37 7.37
CA VAL A 53 0.76 -0.75 6.06
C VAL A 53 -0.50 -0.08 5.51
N VAL A 54 -1.64 -0.76 5.57
CA VAL A 54 -2.93 -0.21 5.12
C VAL A 54 -3.32 1.01 5.94
N ILE A 55 -3.18 0.98 7.26
CA ILE A 55 -3.43 2.14 8.13
C ILE A 55 -2.52 3.31 7.72
N GLY A 56 -1.23 3.06 7.48
CA GLY A 56 -0.29 4.07 7.01
C GLY A 56 -0.72 4.70 5.69
N LEU A 57 -1.17 3.88 4.73
CA LEU A 57 -1.73 4.38 3.47
C LEU A 57 -3.02 5.17 3.68
N ILE A 58 -3.91 4.78 4.59
CA ILE A 58 -5.12 5.56 4.86
C ILE A 58 -4.73 6.92 5.44
N VAL A 59 -3.86 6.96 6.45
CA VAL A 59 -3.43 8.21 7.10
C VAL A 59 -2.73 9.15 6.11
N ALA A 60 -1.79 8.64 5.31
CA ALA A 60 -1.10 9.45 4.31
C ALA A 60 -2.04 9.91 3.18
N GLY A 61 -3.00 9.07 2.79
CA GLY A 61 -4.05 9.45 1.85
C GLY A 61 -4.89 10.60 2.39
N VAL A 62 -5.41 10.46 3.61
CA VAL A 62 -6.25 11.49 4.25
C VAL A 62 -5.47 12.79 4.47
N ALA A 63 -4.22 12.74 4.92
CA ALA A 63 -3.39 13.93 5.11
C ALA A 63 -3.24 14.72 3.80
N ARG A 64 -2.91 14.03 2.70
CA ARG A 64 -2.78 14.65 1.38
C ARG A 64 -4.05 15.33 0.90
N TRP A 65 -5.23 14.84 1.28
CA TRP A 65 -6.52 15.42 0.89
C TRP A 65 -6.90 16.64 1.75
N ARG A 66 -6.27 16.83 2.92
CA ARG A 66 -6.45 18.06 3.72
C ARG A 66 -5.56 19.21 3.25
N ASP A 67 -4.50 18.90 2.50
CA ASP A 67 -3.54 19.87 1.99
C ASP A 67 -3.94 20.47 0.63
N GLU A 68 -5.08 20.07 0.06
CA GLU A 68 -5.74 20.72 -1.09
C GLU A 68 -6.80 21.71 -0.55
N PRO A 69 -6.50 23.02 -0.42
CA PRO A 69 -7.47 24.06 -0.04
C PRO A 69 -8.46 24.41 -1.14
#